data_AF-A0A8B5W1J4-F1
#
_entry.id   AF-A0A8B5W1J4-F1
#
_cell.length_a   1.000
_cell.length_b   1.000
_cell.length_c   1.000
_cell.angle_alpha   90.00
_cell.angle_beta   90.00
_cell.angle_gamma   90.00
#
_symmetry.space_group_name_H-M   'P 1'
#
loop_
_entity.id
_entity.type
_entity.pdbx_description
1 polymer ?
#
loop_
_entity_poly.entity_id
_entity_poly.type
_entity_poly.pdbx_seq_one_letter_code
_entity_poly.pdbx_strand_id
1 'polypeptide(L)'
;MDEIEILAEVKRSLEIEDDEKLDNQLTDFIKRISNQLCVRLDFIESVPNVLEYIVVECTIKRFNRKGNEGMDSYNQEGESISYGALLDDFEDDIDVYNKKQKEKSIPRKGVARFV
;
A
#
# COMPACT_ATOMS: atom_id res chain seq x y z
N MET A 1 4.93 11.22 -2.42
CA MET A 1 3.98 11.83 -1.48
C MET A 1 4.53 11.52 -0.10
N ASP A 2 4.81 12.53 0.69
CA ASP A 2 5.29 12.28 2.06
C ASP A 2 4.16 11.68 2.90
N GLU A 3 4.49 10.97 3.99
CA GLU A 3 3.51 10.29 4.86
C GLU A 3 2.36 11.21 5.31
N ILE A 4 2.67 12.49 5.56
CA ILE A 4 1.70 13.54 5.93
C ILE A 4 0.66 13.76 4.83
N GLU A 5 1.09 13.72 3.57
CA GLU A 5 0.24 14.01 2.43
C GLU A 5 -0.68 12.81 2.12
N ILE A 6 -0.19 11.58 2.32
CA ILE A 6 -1.00 10.35 2.29
C ILE A 6 -2.06 10.38 3.39
N LEU A 7 -1.67 10.73 4.63
CA LEU A 7 -2.61 10.86 5.75
C LEU A 7 -3.70 11.90 5.45
N ALA A 8 -3.32 13.05 4.93
CA ALA A 8 -4.26 14.11 4.56
C ALA A 8 -5.24 13.63 3.47
N GLU A 9 -4.78 12.85 2.49
CA GLU A 9 -5.65 12.27 1.47
C GLU A 9 -6.64 11.27 2.05
N VAL A 10 -6.16 10.33 2.87
CA VAL A 10 -7.01 9.34 3.54
C VAL A 10 -8.11 10.02 4.37
N LYS A 11 -7.75 11.06 5.14
CA LYS A 11 -8.72 11.82 5.96
C LYS A 11 -9.78 12.51 5.12
N ARG A 12 -9.37 13.14 3.99
CA ARG A 12 -10.31 13.76 3.04
C ARG A 12 -11.27 12.74 2.45
N SER A 13 -10.77 11.56 2.06
CA SER A 13 -11.58 10.50 1.46
C SER A 13 -12.58 9.86 2.44
N LEU A 14 -12.24 9.82 3.73
CA LEU A 14 -13.09 9.29 4.79
C LEU A 14 -14.01 10.34 5.44
N GLU A 15 -13.93 11.60 5.02
CA GLU A 15 -14.66 12.73 5.61
C GLU A 15 -14.46 12.85 7.14
N ILE A 16 -13.23 12.56 7.59
CA ILE A 16 -12.86 12.57 9.02
C ILE A 16 -12.35 13.96 9.43
N GLU A 17 -12.89 14.50 10.51
CA GLU A 17 -12.40 15.73 11.15
C GLU A 17 -11.04 15.52 11.85
N ASP A 18 -10.36 16.61 12.21
CA ASP A 18 -9.08 16.53 12.92
C ASP A 18 -9.24 15.89 14.31
N ASP A 19 -8.68 14.68 14.46
CA ASP A 19 -8.61 13.95 15.72
C ASP A 19 -7.22 13.29 15.86
N GLU A 20 -6.50 13.68 16.91
CA GLU A 20 -5.11 13.22 17.14
C GLU A 20 -4.99 11.70 17.30
N LYS A 21 -6.00 11.03 17.89
CA LYS A 21 -5.95 9.57 18.08
C LYS A 21 -6.20 8.83 16.77
N LEU A 22 -7.15 9.32 15.96
CA LEU A 22 -7.41 8.80 14.63
C LEU A 22 -6.21 9.03 13.71
N ASP A 23 -5.60 10.21 13.77
CA ASP A 23 -4.41 10.54 12.98
C ASP A 23 -3.26 9.57 13.28
N ASN A 24 -2.95 9.34 14.56
CA ASN A 24 -1.94 8.36 14.97
C ASN A 24 -2.28 6.94 14.48
N GLN A 25 -3.55 6.55 14.53
CA GLN A 25 -3.99 5.23 14.07
C GLN A 25 -3.89 5.06 12.55
N LEU A 26 -4.30 6.07 11.78
CA LEU A 26 -4.18 6.06 10.32
C LEU A 26 -2.71 6.06 9.91
N THR A 27 -1.88 6.85 10.59
CA THR A 27 -0.41 6.86 10.44
C THR A 27 0.18 5.46 10.64
N ASP A 28 -0.22 4.74 11.69
CA ASP A 28 0.24 3.37 11.92
C ASP A 28 -0.19 2.39 10.82
N PHE A 29 -1.39 2.58 10.26
CA PHE A 29 -1.88 1.77 9.13
C PHE A 29 -1.07 2.04 7.88
N ILE A 30 -0.86 3.31 7.55
CA ILE A 30 -0.05 3.76 6.41
C ILE A 30 1.36 3.16 6.51
N LYS A 31 2.04 3.31 7.65
CA LYS A 31 3.39 2.73 7.87
C LYS A 31 3.42 1.22 7.64
N ARG A 32 2.45 0.50 8.20
CA ARG A 32 2.42 -0.96 8.10
C ARG A 32 2.14 -1.44 6.67
N ILE A 33 1.22 -0.77 5.97
CA ILE A 33 0.90 -1.09 4.58
C ILE A 33 2.07 -0.74 3.66
N SER A 34 2.70 0.43 3.85
CA SER A 34 3.90 0.82 3.11
C SER A 34 5.03 -0.20 3.27
N ASN A 35 5.30 -0.65 4.51
CA ASN A 35 6.32 -1.67 4.76
C ASN A 35 5.98 -3.00 4.05
N GLN A 36 4.72 -3.41 4.03
CA GLN A 36 4.30 -4.63 3.34
C GLN A 36 4.44 -4.53 1.82
N LEU A 37 4.07 -3.37 1.27
CA LEU A 37 4.24 -3.09 -0.15
C LEU A 37 5.73 -3.08 -0.51
N CYS A 38 6.59 -2.45 0.29
CA CYS A 38 8.04 -2.48 0.11
C CYS A 38 8.60 -3.91 0.09
N VAL A 39 8.11 -4.80 0.97
CA VAL A 39 8.49 -6.23 0.96
C VAL A 39 8.10 -6.90 -0.36
N ARG A 40 6.90 -6.62 -0.89
CA ARG A 40 6.44 -7.17 -2.19
C ARG A 40 7.19 -6.58 -3.39
N LEU A 41 7.76 -5.41 -3.24
CA LEU A 41 8.56 -4.73 -4.27
C LEU A 41 10.05 -5.08 -4.16
N ASP A 42 10.38 -6.33 -3.82
CA ASP A 42 11.75 -6.83 -3.63
C ASP A 42 12.52 -6.11 -2.51
N PHE A 43 11.88 -5.85 -1.36
CA PHE A 43 12.47 -5.27 -0.13
C PHE A 43 13.12 -3.89 -0.31
N ILE A 44 12.50 -3.01 -1.11
CA ILE A 44 12.95 -1.62 -1.25
C ILE A 44 12.71 -0.80 0.03
N GLU A 45 13.39 0.34 0.15
CA GLU A 45 13.34 1.18 1.36
C GLU A 45 12.06 2.03 1.47
N SER A 46 11.47 2.43 0.34
CA SER A 46 10.30 3.31 0.31
C SER A 46 9.36 2.98 -0.85
N VAL A 47 8.08 3.26 -0.66
CA VAL A 47 7.05 3.05 -1.69
C VAL A 47 7.28 4.04 -2.83
N PRO A 48 7.37 3.59 -4.09
CA PRO A 48 7.49 4.47 -5.24
C PRO A 48 6.23 5.32 -5.42
N ASN A 49 6.38 6.58 -5.81
CA ASN A 49 5.25 7.50 -5.97
C ASN A 49 4.12 6.97 -6.87
N VAL A 50 4.46 6.22 -7.92
CA VAL A 50 3.47 5.61 -8.83
C VAL A 50 2.62 4.51 -8.19
N LEU A 51 2.98 4.02 -7.01
CA LEU A 51 2.26 2.99 -6.25
C LEU A 51 1.71 3.50 -4.91
N GLU A 52 1.87 4.80 -4.59
CA GLU A 52 1.40 5.36 -3.31
C GLU A 52 -0.13 5.28 -3.15
N TYR A 53 -0.87 5.30 -4.26
CA TYR A 53 -2.34 5.15 -4.24
C TYR A 53 -2.77 3.81 -3.61
N ILE A 54 -1.97 2.75 -3.74
CA ILE A 54 -2.23 1.45 -3.11
C ILE A 54 -2.27 1.62 -1.58
N VAL A 55 -1.35 2.41 -1.03
CA VAL A 55 -1.30 2.67 0.42
C VAL A 55 -2.55 3.42 0.88
N VAL A 56 -3.02 4.40 0.11
CA VAL A 56 -4.26 5.16 0.39
C VAL A 56 -5.46 4.21 0.41
N GLU A 57 -5.69 3.48 -0.68
CA GLU A 57 -6.84 2.57 -0.83
C GLU A 57 -6.86 1.47 0.25
N CYS A 58 -5.72 0.82 0.50
CA CYS A 58 -5.61 -0.19 1.54
C CYS A 58 -5.84 0.40 2.94
N THR A 59 -5.43 1.64 3.20
CA THR A 59 -5.64 2.32 4.49
C THR A 59 -7.12 2.59 4.71
N ILE A 60 -7.81 3.11 3.69
CA ILE A 60 -9.27 3.35 3.71
C ILE A 60 -10.02 2.04 3.93
N LYS A 61 -9.71 0.98 3.16
CA LYS A 61 -10.33 -0.35 3.29
C LYS A 61 -10.16 -0.92 4.70
N ARG A 62 -8.95 -0.79 5.26
CA ARG A 62 -8.63 -1.25 6.61
C ARG A 62 -9.38 -0.47 7.69
N PHE A 63 -9.50 0.85 7.54
CA PHE A 63 -10.25 1.70 8.46
C PHE A 63 -11.75 1.34 8.45
N ASN A 64 -12.36 1.26 7.26
CA ASN A 64 -13.78 0.92 7.10
C ASN A 64 -14.11 -0.45 7.69
N ARG A 65 -13.24 -1.43 7.48
CA ARG A 65 -13.39 -2.76 8.08
C ARG A 65 -13.38 -2.71 9.61
N LYS A 66 -12.42 -1.99 10.21
CA LYS A 66 -12.33 -1.82 11.65
C LYS A 66 -13.56 -1.11 12.23
N GLY A 67 -14.15 -0.17 11.49
CA GLY A 67 -15.42 0.48 11.86
C GLY A 67 -16.61 -0.49 11.86
N ASN A 68 -16.71 -1.35 10.85
CA ASN A 68 -17.80 -2.34 10.73
C ASN A 68 -17.73 -3.47 11.78
N GLU A 69 -16.55 -3.79 12.31
CA GLU A 69 -16.39 -4.76 13.41
C GLU A 69 -17.15 -4.36 14.69
N GLY A 70 -17.53 -3.09 14.85
CA GLY A 70 -18.36 -2.59 15.95
C GLY A 70 -19.88 -2.56 15.69
N MET A 71 -20.31 -2.60 14.43
CA MET A 71 -21.74 -2.58 14.03
C MET A 71 -22.31 -3.99 13.81
N ASP A 72 -21.51 -4.89 13.24
CA ASP A 72 -21.89 -6.28 13.00
C ASP A 72 -21.53 -7.18 14.18
N SER A 73 -22.17 -6.94 15.33
CA SER A 73 -22.18 -7.90 16.45
C SER A 73 -23.00 -9.15 16.10
N TYR A 74 -22.76 -9.78 14.93
CA TYR A 74 -23.41 -11.02 14.53
C TYR A 74 -22.45 -11.85 13.65
N ASN A 75 -21.90 -12.91 14.26
CA ASN A 75 -21.43 -14.17 13.68
C ASN A 75 -20.65 -14.11 12.35
N GLN A 76 -19.36 -14.44 12.37
CA GLN A 76 -18.86 -15.81 12.15
C GLN A 76 -17.33 -15.81 12.04
N GLU A 77 -16.74 -16.82 12.66
CA GLU A 77 -15.50 -17.50 12.25
C GLU A 77 -14.29 -16.62 11.90
N GLY A 78 -13.27 -16.70 12.75
CA GLY A 78 -11.99 -16.07 12.53
C GLY A 78 -11.31 -16.53 11.24
N GLU A 79 -11.62 -15.89 10.13
CA GLU A 79 -10.60 -15.64 9.12
C GLU A 79 -9.60 -14.69 9.75
N SER A 80 -8.48 -15.26 10.19
CA SER A 80 -7.24 -14.50 10.30
C SER A 80 -6.94 -13.99 8.90
N ILE A 81 -7.50 -12.82 8.55
CA ILE A 81 -7.18 -12.15 7.31
C ILE A 81 -5.74 -11.72 7.47
N SER A 82 -4.86 -12.58 6.96
CA SER A 82 -3.45 -12.34 6.90
C SER A 82 -3.27 -11.01 6.20
N TYR A 83 -2.44 -10.14 6.76
CA TYR A 83 -2.28 -8.76 6.27
C TYR A 83 -1.96 -8.68 4.77
N GLY A 84 -1.47 -9.77 4.16
CA GLY A 84 -1.31 -9.91 2.72
C GLY A 84 -2.59 -9.63 1.91
N ALA A 85 -3.77 -10.03 2.39
CA ALA A 85 -5.02 -9.91 1.63
C ALA A 85 -5.43 -8.48 1.27
N LEU A 86 -4.88 -7.46 1.95
CA LEU A 86 -5.16 -6.07 1.61
C LEU A 86 -4.52 -5.65 0.29
N LEU A 87 -3.36 -6.21 -0.03
CA LEU A 87 -2.55 -5.85 -1.20
C LEU A 87 -2.82 -6.76 -2.40
N ASP A 88 -3.61 -7.83 -2.22
CA ASP A 88 -3.87 -8.84 -3.26
C ASP A 88 -4.67 -8.25 -4.44
N ASP A 89 -5.55 -7.27 -4.17
CA ASP A 89 -6.28 -6.53 -5.20
C ASP A 89 -5.36 -5.75 -6.15
N PHE A 90 -4.09 -5.55 -5.79
CA PHE A 90 -3.10 -4.76 -6.52
C PHE A 90 -1.90 -5.60 -7.00
N GLU A 91 -2.02 -6.94 -6.98
CA GLU A 91 -0.93 -7.85 -7.37
C GLU A 91 -0.47 -7.59 -8.82
N ASP A 92 -1.40 -7.36 -9.75
CA ASP A 92 -1.09 -7.04 -11.15
C ASP A 92 -0.23 -5.77 -11.29
N ASP A 93 -0.55 -4.71 -10.55
CA ASP A 93 0.18 -3.44 -10.60
C ASP A 93 1.59 -3.56 -10.00
N ILE A 94 1.71 -4.31 -8.90
CA ILE A 94 2.98 -4.64 -8.25
C ILE A 94 3.86 -5.44 -9.22
N ASP A 95 3.31 -6.43 -9.90
CA ASP A 95 4.03 -7.26 -10.86
C ASP A 95 4.48 -6.47 -12.09
N VAL A 96 3.62 -5.61 -12.64
CA VAL A 96 3.97 -4.70 -13.72
C VAL A 96 5.12 -3.79 -13.32
N TYR A 97 5.09 -3.26 -12.09
CA TYR A 97 6.18 -2.43 -11.58
C TYR A 97 7.49 -3.22 -11.46
N ASN A 98 7.46 -4.39 -10.81
CA ASN A 98 8.63 -5.24 -10.61
C ASN A 98 9.27 -5.66 -11.93
N LYS A 99 8.45 -6.02 -12.93
CA LYS A 99 8.92 -6.35 -14.28
C LYS A 99 9.65 -5.17 -14.93
N LYS A 100 9.09 -3.96 -14.85
CA LYS A 100 9.72 -2.75 -15.40
C LYS A 100 11.07 -2.44 -14.72
N GLN A 101 11.19 -2.67 -13.41
CA GLN A 101 12.47 -2.48 -12.71
C GLN A 101 13.53 -3.50 -13.15
N LYS A 102 13.14 -4.76 -13.33
CA LYS A 102 14.02 -5.83 -13.85
C LYS A 102 14.47 -5.52 -15.28
N GLU A 103 13.59 -5.06 -16.16
CA GLU A 103 13.94 -4.67 -17.53
C GLU A 103 14.94 -3.50 -17.59
N LYS A 104 14.85 -2.55 -16.66
CA LYS A 104 15.81 -1.43 -16.55
C LYS A 104 17.21 -1.89 -16.10
N SER A 105 17.30 -2.95 -15.30
CA SER A 105 18.58 -3.43 -14.77
C SER A 105 19.37 -4.30 -15.75
N ILE A 106 18.73 -4.81 -16.82
CA ILE A 106 19.42 -5.56 -17.87
C ILE A 106 20.23 -4.58 -18.73
N PRO A 107 21.58 -4.63 -18.71
CA PRO A 107 22.37 -3.80 -19.60
C PRO A 107 22.03 -4.18 -21.04
N ARG A 108 21.57 -3.19 -21.84
CA ARG A 108 21.38 -3.38 -23.27
C ARG A 108 22.72 -3.85 -23.84
N LYS A 109 22.79 -5.12 -24.24
CA LYS A 109 23.99 -5.74 -24.81
C LYS A 109 24.37 -4.95 -26.05
N GLY A 110 25.33 -4.03 -25.90
CA GLY A 110 25.78 -3.15 -26.96
C GLY A 110 26.23 -3.97 -28.15
N VAL A 111 25.67 -3.71 -29.32
CA VAL A 111 26.15 -4.30 -30.58
C VAL A 111 27.54 -3.72 -30.82
N ALA A 112 28.58 -4.49 -30.50
CA ALA A 112 29.95 -4.13 -30.85
C ALA A 112 30.07 -4.15 -32.38
N ARG A 113 30.09 -2.97 -33.01
CA ARG A 113 30.55 -2.82 -34.39
C ARG A 113 32.07 -2.82 -34.38
N PHE A 114 32.67 -3.87 -34.91
CA PHE A 114 34.07 -3.87 -35.27
C PHE A 114 34.22 -3.09 -36.59
N VAL A 115 35.11 -2.10 -36.59
CA VAL A 115 35.59 -1.35 -37.76
C VAL A 115 36.92 -1.92 -38.22
#